data_AF-A0A143HMR5-F1
#
_entry.id   AF-A0A143HMR5-F1
#
_cell.length_a   1.000
_cell.length_b   1.000
_cell.length_c   1.000
_cell.angle_alpha   90.00
_cell.angle_beta   90.00
_cell.angle_gamma   90.00
#
_symmetry.space_group_name_H-M   'P 1'
#
loop_
_entity.id
_entity.type
_entity.pdbx_description
1 polymer ?
#
loop_
_entity_poly.entity_id
_entity_poly.type
_entity_poly.pdbx_seq_one_letter_code
_entity_poly.pdbx_strand_id
1 'polypeptide(L)'
;MEICRAISFIFCLLTAPATGAQTPEIQHQGKLRYVSGGIGINERRELEKLAADFDIKVILSTDTGHFLGGGQIKVRDATGALLLNTTSNGPIFLLDVPKGAYVIEAMIGDRAQAMRFETRDTSNPQSAYLTWRIDEPYRHYSDPAANAAL
;
A
#
# COMPACT_ATOMS: atom_id res chain seq x y z
N MET A 1 -11.50 31.52 -63.07
CA MET A 1 -11.74 31.84 -61.65
C MET A 1 -11.90 30.54 -60.92
N GLU A 2 -10.96 30.26 -60.04
CA GLU A 2 -10.59 28.96 -59.50
C GLU A 2 -11.54 28.49 -58.39
N ILE A 3 -11.83 27.18 -58.42
CA ILE A 3 -12.66 26.46 -57.46
C ILE A 3 -11.73 25.88 -56.38
N CYS A 4 -12.27 25.67 -55.18
CA CYS A 4 -11.70 24.97 -54.02
C CYS A 4 -10.88 25.81 -53.03
N ARG A 5 -11.60 26.63 -52.26
CA ARG A 5 -11.30 26.89 -50.83
C ARG A 5 -11.44 25.55 -50.08
N ALA A 6 -10.36 24.96 -49.57
CA ALA A 6 -9.73 25.23 -48.27
C ALA A 6 -10.62 24.82 -47.06
N ILE A 7 -9.96 24.17 -46.08
CA ILE A 7 -10.35 23.98 -44.67
C ILE A 7 -11.22 22.73 -44.43
N SER A 8 -10.91 21.79 -43.55
CA SER A 8 -9.76 21.47 -42.71
C SER A 8 -10.06 20.08 -42.16
N PHE A 9 -9.16 19.12 -42.35
CA PHE A 9 -9.28 17.82 -41.69
C PHE A 9 -8.99 18.03 -40.20
N ILE A 10 -10.05 18.21 -39.39
CA ILE A 10 -9.96 18.07 -37.94
C ILE A 10 -9.80 16.57 -37.67
N PHE A 11 -8.56 16.11 -37.72
CA PHE A 11 -8.13 14.86 -37.13
C PHE A 11 -8.09 15.10 -35.63
N CYS A 12 -9.23 14.87 -34.96
CA CYS A 12 -9.29 14.84 -33.52
C CYS A 12 -8.42 13.67 -33.06
N LEU A 13 -7.16 13.99 -32.73
CA LEU A 13 -6.23 13.04 -32.16
C LEU A 13 -6.80 12.65 -30.81
N LEU A 14 -7.49 11.50 -30.78
CA LEU A 14 -8.02 10.90 -29.56
C LEU A 14 -6.81 10.50 -28.72
N THR A 15 -6.33 11.41 -27.87
CA THR A 15 -5.35 11.06 -26.84
C THR A 15 -6.07 10.20 -25.82
N ALA A 16 -6.03 8.89 -26.03
CA ALA A 16 -6.42 7.94 -25.00
C ALA A 16 -5.48 8.16 -23.81
N PRO A 17 -5.98 8.42 -22.59
CA PRO A 17 -5.13 8.34 -21.42
C PRO A 17 -4.67 6.89 -21.34
N ALA A 18 -3.37 6.67 -21.55
CA ALA A 18 -2.76 5.41 -21.15
C ALA A 18 -2.94 5.36 -19.63
N THR A 19 -3.90 4.57 -19.15
CA THR A 19 -4.03 4.24 -17.73
C THR A 19 -2.81 3.39 -17.38
N GLY A 20 -1.69 4.05 -17.12
CA GLY A 20 -0.45 3.42 -16.72
C GLY A 20 -0.68 2.70 -15.42
N ALA A 21 -0.34 1.40 -15.38
CA ALA A 21 -0.15 0.73 -14.11
C ALA A 21 0.86 1.55 -13.31
N GLN A 22 0.43 2.13 -12.18
CA GLN A 22 1.32 2.89 -11.32
C GLN A 22 2.31 1.89 -10.72
N THR A 23 3.55 1.89 -11.21
CA THR A 23 4.63 1.11 -10.63
C THR A 23 4.84 1.59 -9.19
N PRO A 24 4.86 0.69 -8.20
CA PRO A 24 5.12 1.07 -6.81
C PRO A 24 6.45 1.83 -6.68
N GLU A 25 6.43 3.00 -6.05
CA GLU A 25 7.62 3.83 -5.89
C GLU A 25 8.42 3.42 -4.64
N ILE A 26 9.70 3.10 -4.81
CA ILE A 26 10.60 2.75 -3.71
C ILE A 26 11.05 4.03 -3.00
N GLN A 27 10.64 4.16 -1.74
CA GLN A 27 11.00 5.24 -0.85
C GLN A 27 12.23 4.91 -0.02
N HIS A 28 12.96 5.92 0.44
CA HIS A 28 14.20 5.77 1.21
C HIS A 28 14.18 6.60 2.49
N GLN A 29 14.64 6.03 3.59
CA GLN A 29 14.79 6.71 4.88
C GLN A 29 16.09 6.25 5.56
N GLY A 30 17.12 7.08 5.51
CA GLY A 30 18.45 6.72 6.02
C GLY A 30 19.00 5.49 5.28
N LYS A 31 19.19 4.38 6.01
CA LYS A 31 19.65 3.10 5.45
C LYS A 31 18.52 2.17 5.01
N LEU A 32 17.27 2.56 5.24
CA LEU A 32 16.10 1.75 4.91
C LEU A 32 15.59 2.15 3.53
N ARG A 33 15.12 1.16 2.78
CA ARG A 33 14.22 1.40 1.65
C ARG A 33 12.93 0.62 1.86
N TYR A 34 11.82 1.20 1.44
CA TYR A 34 10.51 0.63 1.64
C TYR A 34 9.60 0.99 0.48
N VAL A 35 8.55 0.19 0.29
CA VAL A 35 7.50 0.47 -0.69
C VAL A 35 6.19 -0.07 -0.15
N SER A 36 5.09 0.59 -0.44
CA SER A 36 3.76 0.15 0.00
C SER A 36 2.70 0.41 -1.02
N GLY A 37 1.64 -0.39 -0.99
CA GLY A 37 0.54 -0.33 -1.94
C GLY A 37 -0.25 -1.64 -1.92
N GLY A 38 -0.85 -1.99 -3.06
CA GLY A 38 -1.56 -3.24 -3.27
C GLY A 38 -3.08 -3.11 -3.17
N ILE A 39 -3.61 -1.90 -3.38
CA ILE A 39 -5.06 -1.68 -3.47
C ILE A 39 -5.57 -2.35 -4.75
N GLY A 40 -4.89 -2.11 -5.86
CA GLY A 40 -5.20 -2.71 -7.16
C GLY A 40 -4.57 -4.09 -7.35
N ILE A 41 -5.21 -4.96 -8.13
CA ILE A 41 -4.68 -6.31 -8.42
C ILE A 41 -3.36 -6.27 -9.19
N ASN A 42 -3.19 -5.31 -10.10
CA ASN A 42 -1.96 -5.15 -10.87
C ASN A 42 -0.82 -4.65 -9.97
N GLU A 43 -1.10 -3.67 -9.12
CA GLU A 43 -0.14 -3.15 -8.14
C GLU A 43 0.32 -4.26 -7.18
N ARG A 44 -0.60 -5.09 -6.67
CA ARG A 44 -0.23 -6.27 -5.87
C ARG A 44 0.71 -7.18 -6.64
N ARG A 45 0.42 -7.49 -7.91
CA ARG A 45 1.28 -8.35 -8.72
C ARG A 45 2.69 -7.78 -8.87
N GLU A 46 2.82 -6.46 -9.05
CA GLU A 46 4.14 -5.82 -9.13
C GLU A 46 4.86 -5.82 -7.78
N LEU A 47 4.15 -5.56 -6.67
CA LEU A 47 4.71 -5.69 -5.32
C LEU A 47 5.15 -7.12 -5.01
N GLU A 48 4.39 -8.14 -5.41
CA GLU A 48 4.79 -9.55 -5.20
C GLU A 48 6.07 -9.91 -5.95
N LYS A 49 6.27 -9.38 -7.17
CA LYS A 49 7.54 -9.56 -7.90
C LYS A 49 8.69 -8.86 -7.20
N LEU A 50 8.45 -7.63 -6.75
CA LEU A 50 9.44 -6.80 -6.09
C LEU A 50 9.82 -7.34 -4.70
N ALA A 51 8.92 -8.07 -4.04
CA ALA A 51 9.10 -8.58 -2.69
C ALA A 51 10.35 -9.46 -2.51
N ALA A 52 10.84 -10.11 -3.58
CA ALA A 52 12.07 -10.91 -3.54
C ALA A 52 13.34 -10.06 -3.25
N ASP A 53 13.30 -8.75 -3.51
CA ASP A 53 14.40 -7.82 -3.27
C ASP A 53 14.35 -7.15 -1.88
N PHE A 54 13.44 -7.60 -1.00
CA PHE A 54 13.21 -7.02 0.32
C PHE A 54 13.30 -8.07 1.42
N ASP A 55 13.70 -7.67 2.63
CA ASP A 55 13.86 -8.58 3.76
C ASP A 55 12.55 -8.91 4.49
N ILE A 56 11.61 -7.95 4.51
CA ILE A 56 10.39 -8.04 5.30
C ILE A 56 9.18 -7.66 4.44
N LYS A 57 8.11 -8.44 4.57
CA LYS A 57 6.79 -8.16 4.01
C LYS A 57 5.74 -8.17 5.11
N VAL A 58 5.05 -7.05 5.27
CA VAL A 58 3.91 -6.95 6.18
C VAL A 58 2.64 -6.78 5.35
N ILE A 59 1.61 -7.55 5.70
CA ILE A 59 0.29 -7.46 5.09
C ILE A 59 -0.71 -7.00 6.16
N LEU A 60 -1.43 -5.92 5.86
CA LEU A 60 -2.45 -5.35 6.73
C LEU A 60 -3.83 -5.89 6.32
N SER A 61 -4.52 -6.55 7.23
CA SER A 61 -5.86 -7.07 6.95
C SER A 61 -6.77 -7.08 8.17
N THR A 62 -8.05 -7.32 7.96
CA THR A 62 -8.94 -7.74 9.03
C THR A 62 -8.65 -9.18 9.43
N ASP A 63 -9.15 -9.60 10.59
CA ASP A 63 -9.19 -11.02 10.99
C ASP A 63 -10.05 -11.87 10.05
N THR A 64 -11.03 -11.27 9.39
CA THR A 64 -11.85 -11.86 8.32
C THR A 64 -11.18 -11.85 6.94
N GLY A 65 -9.97 -11.31 6.81
CA GLY A 65 -9.17 -11.37 5.58
C GLY A 65 -9.36 -10.21 4.59
N HIS A 66 -10.07 -9.15 4.97
CA HIS A 66 -10.18 -7.94 4.13
C HIS A 66 -8.91 -7.10 4.22
N PHE A 67 -8.38 -6.67 3.09
CA PHE A 67 -7.18 -5.83 3.07
C PHE A 67 -7.44 -4.41 3.57
N LEU A 68 -6.47 -3.87 4.33
CA LEU A 68 -6.54 -2.54 4.93
C LEU A 68 -5.45 -1.62 4.37
N GLY A 69 -5.78 -0.38 4.02
CA GLY A 69 -4.82 0.66 3.64
C GLY A 69 -4.75 1.77 4.67
N GLY A 70 -3.79 2.69 4.51
CA GLY A 70 -3.70 3.91 5.34
C GLY A 70 -3.20 3.68 6.76
N GLY A 71 -2.67 2.49 7.08
CA GLY A 71 -2.08 2.23 8.39
C GLY A 71 -0.80 3.02 8.62
N GLN A 72 -0.65 3.61 9.80
CA GLN A 72 0.61 4.24 10.21
C GLN A 72 1.60 3.14 10.61
N ILE A 73 2.74 3.08 9.93
CA ILE A 73 3.82 2.14 10.15
C ILE A 73 4.95 2.81 10.92
N LYS A 74 5.38 2.18 12.01
CA LYS A 74 6.58 2.54 12.76
C LYS A 74 7.54 1.36 12.80
N VAL A 75 8.80 1.61 12.46
CA VAL A 75 9.87 0.61 12.53
C VAL A 75 10.87 1.03 13.59
N ARG A 76 11.16 0.11 14.51
CA ARG A 76 12.20 0.29 15.54
C ARG A 76 13.25 -0.80 15.45
N ASP A 77 14.49 -0.44 15.75
CA ASP A 77 15.57 -1.43 15.90
C ASP A 77 15.56 -2.10 17.29
N ALA A 78 16.53 -2.99 17.51
CA ALA A 78 16.72 -3.70 18.76
C ALA A 78 16.98 -2.81 19.99
N THR A 79 17.42 -1.56 19.79
CA THR A 79 17.65 -0.59 20.87
C THR A 79 16.38 0.21 21.21
N GLY A 80 15.34 0.09 20.37
CA GLY A 80 14.10 0.87 20.47
C GLY A 80 14.11 2.18 19.68
N ALA A 81 15.20 2.48 18.98
CA ALA A 81 15.32 3.69 18.16
C ALA A 81 14.31 3.66 17.01
N LEU A 82 13.57 4.74 16.82
CA LEU A 82 12.62 4.88 15.71
C LEU A 82 13.38 5.17 14.42
N LEU A 83 13.33 4.25 13.47
CA LEU A 83 14.03 4.36 12.19
C LEU A 83 13.13 4.86 11.05
N LEU A 84 11.84 4.53 11.11
CA LEU A 84 10.83 4.90 10.12
C LEU A 84 9.49 5.18 10.79
N ASN A 85 8.81 6.23 10.34
CA ASN A 85 7.42 6.52 10.66
C ASN A 85 6.74 7.03 9.38
N THR A 86 5.81 6.25 8.83
CA THR A 86 5.18 6.53 7.53
C THR A 86 3.75 6.03 7.49
N THR A 87 2.99 6.42 6.47
CA THR A 87 1.66 5.86 6.19
C THR A 87 1.75 4.89 5.03
N SER A 88 1.19 3.69 5.20
CA SER A 88 1.14 2.68 4.15
C SER A 88 0.11 3.05 3.08
N ASN A 89 0.52 3.09 1.81
CA ASN A 89 -0.37 3.39 0.67
C ASN A 89 -1.28 2.22 0.26
N GLY A 90 -1.28 1.14 1.04
CA GLY A 90 -2.12 -0.03 0.81
C GLY A 90 -1.82 -1.14 1.81
N PRO A 91 -2.38 -2.34 1.59
CA PRO A 91 -2.24 -3.46 2.51
C PRO A 91 -0.86 -4.10 2.53
N ILE A 92 -0.07 -3.96 1.47
CA ILE A 92 1.25 -4.58 1.40
C ILE A 92 2.28 -3.50 1.70
N PHE A 93 3.15 -3.78 2.66
CA PHE A 93 4.30 -2.97 3.02
C PHE A 93 5.56 -3.84 2.93
N LEU A 94 6.49 -3.47 2.06
CA LEU A 94 7.78 -4.12 1.90
C LEU A 94 8.88 -3.25 2.49
N LEU A 95 9.80 -3.87 3.23
CA LEU A 95 10.87 -3.19 3.92
C LEU A 95 12.19 -3.97 3.79
N ASP A 96 13.22 -3.27 3.36
CA ASP A 96 14.59 -3.76 3.22
C ASP A 96 15.44 -3.04 4.28
N VAL A 97 16.14 -3.84 5.09
CA VAL A 97 16.85 -3.40 6.29
C VAL A 97 18.19 -4.12 6.44
N PRO A 98 19.20 -3.48 7.04
CA PRO A 98 20.41 -4.19 7.43
C PRO A 98 20.08 -5.39 8.34
N LYS A 99 20.93 -6.42 8.30
CA LYS A 99 20.81 -7.58 9.22
C LYS A 99 20.67 -7.12 10.67
N GLY A 100 19.65 -7.61 11.36
CA GLY A 100 19.37 -7.21 12.74
C GLY A 100 17.99 -7.64 13.21
N ALA A 101 17.60 -7.14 14.38
CA ALA A 101 16.27 -7.35 14.92
C ALA A 101 15.47 -6.04 14.90
N TYR A 102 14.20 -6.15 14.47
CA TYR A 102 13.31 -5.02 14.28
C TYR A 102 11.93 -5.32 14.85
N VAL A 103 11.24 -4.27 15.28
CA VAL A 103 9.80 -4.31 15.58
C VAL A 103 9.10 -3.40 14.59
N ILE A 104 8.14 -3.97 13.87
CA ILE A 104 7.26 -3.21 12.99
C ILE A 104 5.90 -3.13 13.67
N GLU A 105 5.49 -1.92 14.01
CA GLU A 105 4.17 -1.58 14.50
C GLU A 105 3.37 -0.97 13.34
N ALA A 106 2.14 -1.42 13.17
CA ALA A 106 1.16 -0.80 12.31
C ALA A 106 -0.03 -0.35 13.15
N MET A 107 -0.61 0.81 12.82
CA MET A 107 -1.74 1.38 13.54
C MET A 107 -2.88 1.69 12.57
N ILE A 108 -4.08 1.20 12.89
CA ILE A 108 -5.33 1.46 12.16
C ILE A 108 -6.32 2.08 13.15
N GLY A 109 -6.68 3.35 12.93
CA GLY A 109 -7.39 4.14 13.94
C GLY A 109 -6.57 4.20 15.23
N ASP A 110 -7.19 3.86 16.36
CA ASP A 110 -6.53 3.85 17.68
C ASP A 110 -5.89 2.50 18.06
N ARG A 111 -5.85 1.54 17.13
CA ARG A 111 -5.42 0.15 17.42
C ARG A 111 -4.10 -0.18 16.75
N ALA A 112 -3.12 -0.55 17.56
CA ALA A 112 -1.80 -0.99 17.11
C ALA A 112 -1.71 -2.52 17.05
N GLN A 113 -0.99 -3.01 16.05
CA GLN A 113 -0.49 -4.39 15.95
C GLN A 113 1.01 -4.33 15.72
N ALA A 114 1.76 -5.23 16.33
CA ALA A 114 3.21 -5.24 16.20
C ALA A 114 3.74 -6.66 15.99
N MET A 115 4.79 -6.77 15.19
CA MET A 115 5.51 -8.02 14.96
C MET A 115 7.01 -7.78 15.05
N ARG A 116 7.72 -8.75 15.62
CA ARG A 116 9.19 -8.76 15.66
C ARG A 116 9.72 -9.57 14.48
N PHE A 117 10.75 -9.04 13.84
CA PHE A 117 11.50 -9.67 12.77
C PHE A 117 12.97 -9.77 13.13
N GLU A 118 13.62 -10.81 12.62
CA GLU A 118 15.06 -11.02 12.73
C GLU A 118 15.60 -11.27 11.33
N THR A 119 16.12 -10.22 10.71
CA THR A 119 16.59 -10.28 9.33
C THR A 119 17.97 -10.91 9.27
N ARG A 120 18.12 -11.80 8.28
CA ARG A 120 19.35 -12.51 7.93
C ARG A 120 19.51 -12.40 6.43
N ASP A 121 20.65 -12.85 5.89
CA ASP A 121 20.80 -12.97 4.43
C ASP A 121 19.82 -14.05 3.94
N THR A 122 18.67 -13.65 3.40
CA THR A 122 17.61 -14.56 2.93
C THR A 122 17.13 -14.18 1.55
N SER A 123 16.88 -15.17 0.70
CA SER A 123 16.41 -14.96 -0.68
C SER A 123 14.92 -14.60 -0.79
N ASN A 124 14.18 -14.58 0.32
CA ASN A 124 12.75 -14.29 0.36
C ASN A 124 12.42 -13.47 1.62
N PRO A 125 11.42 -12.58 1.56
CA PRO A 125 11.06 -11.75 2.70
C PRO A 125 10.43 -12.58 3.82
N GLN A 126 10.83 -12.28 5.06
CA GLN A 126 10.06 -12.68 6.23
C GLN A 126 8.69 -12.01 6.18
N SER A 127 7.63 -12.82 6.12
CA SER A 127 6.28 -12.32 5.90
C SER A 127 5.42 -12.44 7.16
N ALA A 128 4.63 -11.41 7.47
CA ALA A 128 3.62 -11.47 8.52
C ALA A 128 2.34 -10.75 8.12
N TYR A 129 1.21 -11.25 8.64
CA TYR A 129 -0.06 -10.52 8.65
C TYR A 129 -0.20 -9.81 9.98
N LEU A 130 -0.50 -8.52 9.93
CA LEU A 130 -1.01 -7.77 11.08
C LEU A 130 -2.51 -7.66 10.89
N THR A 131 -3.28 -8.18 11.86
CA THR A 131 -4.73 -8.32 11.72
C THR A 131 -5.49 -7.47 12.73
N TRP A 132 -6.58 -6.87 12.26
CA TRP A 132 -7.50 -6.12 13.10
C TRP A 132 -8.89 -6.74 13.06
N ARG A 133 -9.48 -6.90 14.23
CA ARG A 133 -10.92 -7.12 14.32
C ARG A 133 -11.63 -5.79 14.11
N ILE A 134 -12.27 -5.59 12.97
CA ILE A 134 -13.09 -4.39 12.74
C ILE A 134 -14.54 -4.81 12.92
N ASP A 135 -15.12 -4.43 14.06
CA ASP A 135 -16.54 -4.57 14.29
C ASP A 135 -17.25 -3.45 13.49
N GLU A 136 -17.45 -3.65 12.19
CA GLU A 136 -18.40 -2.84 11.46
C GLU A 136 -19.82 -3.32 11.84
N PRO A 137 -20.66 -2.52 12.51
CA PRO A 137 -22.07 -2.66 12.23
C PRO A 137 -22.21 -2.29 10.77
N TYR A 138 -22.46 -3.27 9.90
CA TYR A 138 -22.86 -3.01 8.53
C TYR A 138 -24.12 -2.15 8.59
N ARG A 139 -23.97 -0.81 8.54
CA ARG A 139 -25.09 0.10 8.33
C ARG A 139 -25.50 -0.18 6.90
N HIS A 140 -26.55 -0.97 6.76
CA HIS A 140 -27.21 -1.17 5.50
C HIS A 140 -27.52 0.22 4.94
N TYR A 141 -26.86 0.60 3.85
CA TYR A 141 -27.08 1.89 3.17
C TYR A 141 -28.55 2.05 2.70
N SER A 142 -29.32 0.98 2.75
CA SER A 142 -30.75 0.95 2.46
C SER A 142 -31.64 0.95 3.71
N ASP A 143 -31.19 1.44 4.86
CA ASP A 143 -32.10 1.81 5.95
C ASP A 143 -32.71 3.20 5.69
N PRO A 144 -33.96 3.30 5.25
CA PRO A 144 -34.62 4.60 5.04
C PRO A 144 -34.78 5.41 6.32
N ALA A 145 -34.71 4.79 7.50
CA ALA A 145 -34.82 5.50 8.79
C ALA A 145 -33.54 6.30 9.13
N ALA A 146 -32.38 5.91 8.59
CA ALA A 146 -31.12 6.61 8.83
C ALA A 146 -31.03 7.97 8.12
N ASN A 147 -31.82 8.19 7.06
CA ASN A 147 -31.83 9.43 6.27
C ASN A 147 -32.94 10.41 6.70
N ALA A 148 -33.77 10.05 7.69
CA ALA A 148 -34.91 10.86 8.12
C ALA A 148 -34.59 11.85 9.26
N ALA A 149 -33.31 11.98 9.65
CA ALA A 149 -32.88 12.81 10.78
C ALA A 149 -31.95 13.98 10.37
N LEU A 150 -32.13 14.54 9.17
CA LEU A 150 -31.56 15.82 8.75
C LEU A 150 -32.66 16.86 8.52
#